data_AF-A0A9W9HSK9-F1
#
_entry.id   AF-A0A9W9HSK9-F1
#
_cell.length_a   1.000
_cell.length_b   1.000
_cell.length_c   1.000
_cell.angle_alpha   90.00
_cell.angle_beta   90.00
_cell.angle_gamma   90.00
#
_symmetry.space_group_name_H-M   'P 1'
#
loop_
_entity.id
_entity.type
_entity.pdbx_description
1 polymer ?
#
loop_
_entity_poly.entity_id
_entity_poly.type
_entity_poly.pdbx_seq_one_letter_code
_entity_poly.pdbx_strand_id
1 'polypeptide(L)'
;MLSCNPKEWRRHLDGCAFLIQAAGINGFSGKEEQALFWCFARMDVCGGLISEEETIIPIHNWRPSGMSCIEASQMFLSSAKTNFDFFTNYTVYLCAQVLGVLFGTKSPHTCTSCQCMADEDGNSYINQWREVFGHAEQWYENRPSQMKPIFTIATTSDSGRNQPFPTVLYGNGDASGFREPALPYVRPPVASAKTKDSRAFQEAIQKSVLWHARQICAISASNAHHGCWTNALQPLWIAGKVMSHHSEHTAIVETLVRIERETGWATAWRVEDLKDFWGDYDNDDEADMAMDCAR
;
A
#
# COMPACT_ATOMS: atom_id res chain seq x y z
N MET A 1 -7.24 -20.70 -3.23
CA MET A 1 -7.66 -19.30 -3.50
C MET A 1 -6.54 -18.28 -3.28
N LEU A 2 -5.54 -18.54 -2.42
CA LEU A 2 -4.62 -17.48 -1.94
C LEU A 2 -3.20 -17.49 -2.57
N SER A 3 -3.00 -18.27 -3.64
CA SER A 3 -1.71 -18.43 -4.34
C SER A 3 -1.81 -18.25 -5.85
N CYS A 4 -2.88 -17.61 -6.32
CA CYS A 4 -3.13 -17.46 -7.75
C CYS A 4 -2.17 -16.41 -8.34
N ASN A 5 -1.79 -16.58 -9.61
CA ASN A 5 -1.18 -15.54 -10.44
C ASN A 5 -1.95 -14.22 -10.22
N PRO A 6 -1.29 -13.07 -10.03
CA PRO A 6 -1.97 -11.79 -9.83
C PRO A 6 -3.06 -11.46 -10.86
N LYS A 7 -2.90 -11.96 -12.10
CA LYS A 7 -3.91 -11.81 -13.17
C LYS A 7 -5.21 -12.59 -12.90
N GLU A 8 -5.13 -13.71 -12.19
CA GLU A 8 -6.29 -14.51 -11.79
C GLU A 8 -6.93 -14.02 -10.48
N TRP A 9 -6.18 -13.28 -9.65
CA TRP A 9 -6.69 -12.71 -8.39
C TRP A 9 -7.88 -11.78 -8.63
N ARG A 10 -7.77 -10.89 -9.62
CA ARG A 10 -8.83 -9.93 -9.97
C ARG A 10 -10.13 -10.61 -10.41
N ARG A 11 -10.04 -11.64 -11.26
CA ARG A 11 -11.20 -12.44 -11.71
C ARG A 11 -11.95 -13.09 -10.54
N HIS A 12 -11.24 -13.56 -9.52
CA HIS A 12 -11.89 -14.14 -8.33
C HIS A 12 -12.61 -13.07 -7.49
N LEU A 13 -12.05 -11.86 -7.42
CA LEU A 13 -12.67 -10.75 -6.71
C LEU A 13 -13.90 -10.20 -7.44
N ASP A 14 -13.96 -10.27 -8.78
CA ASP A 14 -15.10 -9.79 -9.56
C ASP A 14 -16.43 -10.43 -9.12
N GLY A 15 -16.44 -11.75 -8.90
CA GLY A 15 -17.63 -12.46 -8.42
C GLY A 15 -18.10 -11.96 -7.05
N CYS A 16 -17.16 -11.72 -6.13
CA CYS A 16 -17.46 -11.14 -4.81
C CYS A 16 -17.98 -9.71 -4.93
N ALA A 17 -17.40 -8.90 -5.82
CA ALA A 17 -17.80 -7.52 -6.04
C ALA A 17 -19.26 -7.41 -6.49
N PHE A 18 -19.68 -8.26 -7.43
CA PHE A 18 -21.08 -8.29 -7.88
C PHE A 18 -22.06 -8.62 -6.74
N LEU A 19 -21.73 -9.58 -5.87
CA LEU A 19 -22.59 -9.94 -4.73
C LEU A 19 -22.66 -8.81 -3.70
N ILE A 20 -21.54 -8.17 -3.39
CA ILE A 20 -21.47 -7.02 -2.48
C ILE A 20 -22.32 -5.86 -3.00
N GLN A 21 -22.17 -5.51 -4.28
CA GLN A 21 -22.94 -4.44 -4.92
C GLN A 21 -24.44 -4.77 -5.00
N ALA A 22 -24.79 -6.01 -5.37
CA ALA A 22 -26.19 -6.44 -5.45
C ALA A 22 -26.89 -6.42 -4.09
N ALA A 23 -26.16 -6.72 -3.01
CA ALA A 23 -26.65 -6.63 -1.64
C ALA A 23 -26.68 -5.19 -1.08
N GLY A 24 -26.15 -4.20 -1.82
CA GLY A 24 -26.04 -2.81 -1.34
C GLY A 24 -25.03 -2.62 -0.20
N ILE A 25 -24.11 -3.57 -0.02
CA ILE A 25 -23.12 -3.54 1.05
C ILE A 25 -22.03 -2.52 0.71
N ASN A 26 -21.70 -1.65 1.66
CA ASN A 26 -20.67 -0.63 1.52
C ASN A 26 -19.85 -0.47 2.82
N GLY A 27 -18.84 0.40 2.80
CA GLY A 27 -17.92 0.63 3.92
C GLY A 27 -18.57 1.19 5.18
N PHE A 28 -19.85 1.55 5.14
CA PHE A 28 -20.63 2.14 6.24
C PHE A 28 -21.89 1.31 6.59
N SER A 29 -22.07 0.11 6.03
CA SER A 29 -23.24 -0.75 6.30
C SER A 29 -23.42 -1.17 7.78
N GLY A 30 -22.40 -0.98 8.61
CA GLY A 30 -22.36 -1.43 10.01
C GLY A 30 -22.16 -2.95 10.15
N LYS A 31 -21.88 -3.37 11.39
CA LYS A 31 -21.81 -4.78 11.83
C LYS A 31 -21.01 -5.70 10.88
N GLU A 32 -21.55 -6.87 10.56
CA GLU A 32 -20.89 -7.91 9.78
C GLU A 32 -20.76 -7.53 8.29
N GLU A 33 -21.73 -6.81 7.73
CA GLU A 33 -21.70 -6.35 6.35
C GLU A 33 -20.53 -5.38 6.10
N GLN A 34 -20.32 -4.44 7.02
CA GLN A 34 -19.18 -3.54 6.97
C GLN A 34 -17.85 -4.30 7.12
N ALA A 35 -17.78 -5.28 8.03
CA ALA A 35 -16.58 -6.10 8.17
C ALA A 35 -16.26 -6.88 6.89
N LEU A 36 -17.29 -7.47 6.26
CA LEU A 36 -17.18 -8.17 4.96
C LEU A 36 -16.68 -7.22 3.87
N PHE A 37 -17.26 -6.02 3.78
CA PHE A 37 -16.85 -5.01 2.82
C PHE A 37 -15.37 -4.66 2.96
N TRP A 38 -14.89 -4.38 4.18
CA TRP A 38 -13.51 -3.98 4.39
C TRP A 38 -12.51 -5.13 4.21
N CYS A 39 -12.94 -6.38 4.41
CA CYS A 39 -12.13 -7.54 4.02
C CYS A 39 -11.93 -7.56 2.49
N PHE A 40 -13.02 -7.42 1.73
CA PHE A 40 -12.97 -7.31 0.27
C PHE A 40 -12.14 -6.10 -0.21
N ALA A 41 -12.39 -4.92 0.34
CA ALA A 41 -11.76 -3.66 -0.05
C ALA A 41 -10.23 -3.71 0.02
N ARG A 42 -9.66 -4.36 1.05
CA ARG A 42 -8.21 -4.55 1.17
C ARG A 42 -7.64 -5.40 0.04
N MET A 43 -8.34 -6.48 -0.33
CA MET A 43 -7.94 -7.36 -1.43
C MET A 43 -8.07 -6.65 -2.78
N ASP A 44 -9.11 -5.84 -2.96
CA ASP A 44 -9.37 -5.05 -4.16
C ASP A 44 -8.29 -3.97 -4.36
N VAL A 45 -7.96 -3.21 -3.32
CA VAL A 45 -6.85 -2.22 -3.34
C VAL A 45 -5.52 -2.88 -3.67
N CYS A 46 -5.20 -4.03 -3.07
CA CYS A 46 -3.98 -4.76 -3.40
C CYS A 46 -3.98 -5.21 -4.87
N GLY A 47 -5.12 -5.68 -5.38
CA GLY A 47 -5.28 -6.07 -6.78
C GLY A 47 -5.11 -4.91 -7.76
N GLY A 48 -5.70 -3.75 -7.45
CA GLY A 48 -5.56 -2.52 -8.24
C GLY A 48 -4.13 -2.00 -8.27
N LEU A 49 -3.41 -2.04 -7.13
CA LEU A 49 -1.99 -1.67 -7.07
C LEU A 49 -1.09 -2.57 -7.93
N ILE A 50 -1.36 -3.88 -7.99
CA ILE A 50 -0.57 -4.81 -8.82
C ILE A 50 -0.87 -4.62 -10.31
N SER A 51 -2.15 -4.45 -10.63
CA SER A 51 -2.61 -4.41 -12.01
C SER A 51 -2.46 -3.02 -12.63
N GLU A 52 -2.10 -2.01 -11.82
CA GLU A 52 -2.13 -0.60 -12.20
C GLU A 52 -3.52 -0.19 -12.73
N GLU A 53 -4.56 -0.63 -12.02
CA GLU A 53 -5.97 -0.41 -12.36
C GLU A 53 -6.76 0.17 -11.17
N GLU A 54 -7.91 0.77 -11.46
CA GLU A 54 -8.88 1.17 -10.44
C GLU A 54 -9.41 -0.06 -9.65
N THR A 55 -9.93 0.17 -8.45
CA THR A 55 -10.65 -0.85 -7.67
C THR A 55 -11.87 -1.38 -8.44
N ILE A 56 -12.15 -2.68 -8.33
CA ILE A 56 -13.26 -3.37 -9.00
C ILE A 56 -14.59 -2.73 -8.62
N ILE A 57 -14.82 -2.49 -7.33
CA ILE A 57 -15.94 -1.65 -6.90
C ILE A 57 -15.46 -0.20 -7.01
N PRO A 58 -16.10 0.65 -7.84
CA PRO A 58 -15.72 2.06 -7.94
C PRO A 58 -15.84 2.76 -6.59
N ILE A 59 -14.90 3.66 -6.28
CA ILE A 59 -14.80 4.29 -4.95
C ILE A 59 -16.09 5.01 -4.51
N HIS A 60 -16.87 5.53 -5.46
CA HIS A 60 -18.14 6.20 -5.14
C HIS A 60 -19.22 5.25 -4.59
N ASN A 61 -19.09 3.95 -4.83
CA ASN A 61 -19.96 2.89 -4.28
C ASN A 61 -19.48 2.36 -2.92
N TRP A 62 -18.34 2.82 -2.40
CA TRP A 62 -17.83 2.42 -1.09
C TRP A 62 -18.57 3.11 0.06
N ARG A 63 -19.45 4.04 -0.26
CA ARG A 63 -20.23 4.87 0.65
C ARG A 63 -21.71 4.85 0.26
N PRO A 64 -22.62 5.15 1.20
CA PRO A 64 -24.04 5.26 0.90
C PRO A 64 -24.33 6.34 -0.15
N SER A 65 -25.38 6.12 -0.96
CA SER A 65 -25.87 7.09 -1.94
C SER A 65 -26.32 8.37 -1.22
N GLY A 66 -25.61 9.48 -1.43
CA GLY A 66 -25.87 10.77 -0.79
C GLY A 66 -24.82 11.21 0.23
N MET A 67 -23.91 10.32 0.65
CA MET A 67 -22.77 10.70 1.49
C MET A 67 -21.63 11.29 0.64
N SER A 68 -21.13 12.47 1.01
CA SER A 68 -19.99 13.12 0.36
C SER A 68 -18.64 12.55 0.82
N CYS A 69 -17.54 12.92 0.13
CA CYS A 69 -16.20 12.41 0.46
C CYS A 69 -15.75 12.99 1.80
N ILE A 70 -16.08 14.26 2.00
CA ILE A 70 -15.77 15.03 3.21
C ILE A 70 -16.48 14.42 4.42
N GLU A 71 -17.79 14.11 4.29
CA GLU A 71 -18.54 13.47 5.37
C GLU A 71 -17.95 12.10 5.72
N ALA A 72 -17.62 11.28 4.73
CA ALA A 72 -16.96 9.99 4.94
C ALA A 72 -15.63 10.16 5.70
N SER A 73 -14.76 11.08 5.25
CA SER A 73 -13.48 11.39 5.91
C SER A 73 -13.66 11.85 7.36
N GLN A 74 -14.65 12.71 7.63
CA GLN A 74 -14.96 13.18 8.98
C GLN A 74 -15.44 12.04 9.89
N MET A 75 -16.24 11.11 9.38
CA MET A 75 -16.68 9.92 10.14
C MET A 75 -15.49 9.03 10.53
N PHE A 76 -14.56 8.79 9.60
CA PHE A 76 -13.34 8.06 9.91
C PHE A 76 -12.52 8.76 10.99
N LEU A 77 -12.22 10.06 10.82
CA LEU A 77 -11.39 10.82 11.75
C LEU A 77 -12.02 10.91 13.15
N SER A 78 -13.33 11.11 13.25
CA SER A 78 -14.03 11.17 14.53
C SER A 78 -14.01 9.83 15.28
N SER A 79 -13.84 8.71 14.58
CA SER A 79 -13.74 7.38 15.19
C SER A 79 -12.38 7.05 15.80
N ALA A 80 -11.36 7.91 15.60
CA ALA A 80 -9.97 7.65 16.03
C ALA A 80 -9.81 7.27 17.51
N LYS A 81 -10.73 7.71 18.38
CA LYS A 81 -10.70 7.45 19.83
C LYS A 81 -11.63 6.32 20.28
N THR A 82 -12.61 5.95 19.46
CA THR A 82 -13.74 5.08 19.87
C THR A 82 -13.78 3.77 19.10
N ASN A 83 -13.29 3.75 17.85
CA ASN A 83 -13.28 2.56 17.00
C ASN A 83 -12.02 2.57 16.11
N PHE A 84 -10.96 1.91 16.57
CA PHE A 84 -9.67 1.87 15.89
C PHE A 84 -9.72 1.14 14.54
N ASP A 85 -10.54 0.09 14.43
CA ASP A 85 -10.68 -0.68 13.20
C ASP A 85 -11.31 0.17 12.10
N PHE A 86 -12.37 0.90 12.44
CA PHE A 86 -13.01 1.82 11.51
C PHE A 86 -12.07 2.97 11.11
N PHE A 87 -11.30 3.54 12.06
CA PHE A 87 -10.27 4.52 11.75
C PHE A 87 -9.16 3.96 10.83
N THR A 88 -8.80 2.68 10.97
CA THR A 88 -7.79 2.01 10.12
C THR A 88 -8.32 1.76 8.71
N ASN A 89 -9.62 1.49 8.56
CA ASN A 89 -10.23 1.36 7.24
C ASN A 89 -10.11 2.64 6.39
N TYR A 90 -9.94 3.81 7.04
CA TYR A 90 -9.68 5.05 6.32
C TYR A 90 -8.42 4.98 5.46
N THR A 91 -7.37 4.29 5.92
CA THR A 91 -6.14 4.11 5.12
C THR A 91 -6.42 3.33 3.83
N VAL A 92 -7.28 2.31 3.90
CA VAL A 92 -7.71 1.52 2.73
C VAL A 92 -8.52 2.40 1.78
N TYR A 93 -9.44 3.21 2.33
CA TYR A 93 -10.24 4.18 1.56
C TYR A 93 -9.37 5.21 0.84
N LEU A 94 -8.34 5.75 1.51
CA LEU A 94 -7.38 6.68 0.91
C LEU A 94 -6.56 6.01 -0.20
N CYS A 95 -6.09 4.78 0.00
CA CYS A 95 -5.41 4.03 -1.06
C CYS A 95 -6.33 3.80 -2.28
N ALA A 96 -7.61 3.53 -2.07
CA ALA A 96 -8.58 3.40 -3.16
C ALA A 96 -8.86 4.73 -3.88
N GLN A 97 -8.93 5.86 -3.15
CA GLN A 97 -9.00 7.18 -3.77
C GLN A 97 -7.77 7.47 -4.63
N VAL A 98 -6.59 7.09 -4.16
CA VAL A 98 -5.37 7.22 -4.94
C VAL A 98 -5.42 6.39 -6.22
N LEU A 99 -5.84 5.13 -6.14
CA LEU A 99 -6.04 4.29 -7.33
C LEU A 99 -7.02 4.95 -8.31
N GLY A 100 -8.10 5.56 -7.81
CA GLY A 100 -9.04 6.34 -8.61
C GLY A 100 -8.40 7.57 -9.27
N VAL A 101 -7.53 8.30 -8.58
CA VAL A 101 -6.80 9.45 -9.16
C VAL A 101 -5.82 9.00 -10.24
N LEU A 102 -5.13 7.87 -10.03
CA LEU A 102 -4.13 7.35 -10.98
C LEU A 102 -4.71 6.66 -12.21
N PHE A 103 -5.70 5.81 -11.98
CA PHE A 103 -6.16 4.82 -12.95
C PHE A 103 -7.66 4.92 -13.21
N GLY A 104 -8.36 5.83 -12.53
CA GLY A 104 -9.78 6.05 -12.72
C GLY A 104 -10.07 6.48 -14.15
N THR A 105 -10.93 5.72 -14.83
CA THR A 105 -11.42 6.12 -16.14
C THR A 105 -12.37 7.30 -15.97
N LYS A 106 -12.25 8.32 -16.84
CA LYS A 106 -13.19 9.46 -16.88
C LYS A 106 -14.58 8.95 -17.28
N SER A 107 -15.34 8.42 -16.32
CA SER A 107 -16.71 7.97 -16.58
C SER A 107 -17.59 9.19 -16.89
N PRO A 108 -18.47 9.14 -17.92
CA PRO A 108 -19.35 10.27 -18.29
C PRO A 108 -20.42 10.59 -17.24
N HIS A 109 -20.53 9.81 -16.17
CA HIS A 109 -21.50 10.01 -15.10
C HIS A 109 -20.83 10.64 -13.89
N THR A 110 -20.35 11.86 -14.06
CA THR A 110 -19.92 12.71 -12.95
C THR A 110 -21.11 12.91 -12.02
N CYS A 111 -20.96 12.48 -10.76
CA CYS A 111 -21.88 12.85 -9.69
C CYS A 111 -21.96 14.39 -9.65
N THR A 112 -23.17 14.93 -9.84
CA THR A 112 -23.48 16.36 -9.86
C THR A 112 -23.09 17.10 -8.57
N SER A 113 -22.69 16.39 -7.51
CA SER A 113 -22.19 16.99 -6.26
C SER A 113 -20.70 17.36 -6.31
N CYS A 114 -19.97 17.00 -7.37
CA CYS A 114 -18.57 17.37 -7.58
C CYS A 114 -18.46 18.38 -8.75
N GLN A 115 -19.17 19.51 -8.66
CA GLN A 115 -18.96 20.60 -9.62
C GLN A 115 -17.66 21.34 -9.30
N CYS A 116 -16.53 20.75 -9.67
CA CYS A 116 -15.36 21.50 -10.06
C CYS A 116 -15.33 21.46 -11.59
N MET A 117 -15.50 22.62 -12.21
CA MET A 117 -15.53 22.78 -13.66
C MET A 117 -14.31 22.09 -14.26
N ALA A 118 -14.54 21.33 -15.33
CA ALA A 118 -13.50 20.67 -16.10
C ALA A 118 -12.63 21.73 -16.79
N ASP A 119 -11.65 22.27 -16.06
CA ASP A 119 -10.53 23.01 -16.62
C ASP A 119 -9.49 22.01 -17.14
N GLU A 120 -8.94 22.33 -18.31
CA GLU A 120 -8.05 21.51 -19.12
C GLU A 120 -6.93 20.80 -18.31
N ASP A 121 -7.16 19.50 -18.11
CA ASP A 121 -6.29 18.32 -18.09
C ASP A 121 -4.96 18.26 -17.31
N GLY A 122 -4.56 19.30 -16.57
CA GLY A 122 -3.41 19.24 -15.64
C GLY A 122 -3.75 19.68 -14.22
N ASN A 123 -4.52 20.78 -14.10
CA ASN A 123 -4.85 21.36 -12.81
C ASN A 123 -5.81 20.50 -11.98
N SER A 124 -6.77 19.83 -12.63
CA SER A 124 -7.75 18.96 -11.95
C SER A 124 -7.08 17.77 -11.26
N TYR A 125 -6.18 17.07 -11.95
CA TYR A 125 -5.41 15.96 -11.37
C TYR A 125 -4.54 16.41 -10.20
N ILE A 126 -3.79 17.52 -10.35
CA ILE A 126 -2.92 18.04 -9.29
C ILE A 126 -3.74 18.42 -8.04
N ASN A 127 -4.91 19.02 -8.24
CA ASN A 127 -5.80 19.38 -7.15
C ASN A 127 -6.37 18.15 -6.45
N GLN A 128 -6.81 17.14 -7.19
CA GLN A 128 -7.27 15.86 -6.63
C GLN A 128 -6.18 15.15 -5.85
N TRP A 129 -4.96 15.08 -6.40
CA TRP A 129 -3.80 14.52 -5.71
C TRP A 129 -3.49 15.27 -4.41
N ARG A 130 -3.47 16.62 -4.44
CA ARG A 130 -3.23 17.44 -3.26
C ARG A 130 -4.29 17.22 -2.19
N GLU A 131 -5.55 17.07 -2.59
CA GLU A 131 -6.66 16.80 -1.67
C GLU A 131 -6.48 15.44 -0.97
N VAL A 132 -6.24 14.37 -1.73
CA VAL A 132 -6.02 13.02 -1.18
C VAL A 132 -4.77 12.99 -0.29
N PHE A 133 -3.70 13.69 -0.69
CA PHE A 133 -2.49 13.81 0.13
C PHE A 133 -2.75 14.54 1.44
N GLY A 134 -3.47 15.67 1.41
CA GLY A 134 -3.86 16.40 2.63
C GLY A 134 -4.72 15.55 3.57
N HIS A 135 -5.63 14.74 3.03
CA HIS A 135 -6.40 13.77 3.81
C HIS A 135 -5.51 12.69 4.45
N ALA A 136 -4.48 12.23 3.75
CA ALA A 136 -3.51 11.27 4.27
C ALA A 136 -2.66 11.86 5.41
N GLU A 137 -2.20 13.10 5.27
CA GLU A 137 -1.49 13.84 6.32
C GLU A 137 -2.40 14.01 7.55
N GLN A 138 -3.64 14.42 7.34
CA GLN A 138 -4.62 14.56 8.42
C GLN A 138 -4.86 13.23 9.14
N TRP A 139 -5.01 12.12 8.41
CA TRP A 139 -5.09 10.80 9.02
C TRP A 139 -3.84 10.49 9.85
N TYR A 140 -2.65 10.74 9.30
CA TYR A 140 -1.36 10.46 9.95
C TYR A 140 -1.16 11.24 11.26
N GLU A 141 -1.61 12.50 11.30
CA GLU A 141 -1.54 13.35 12.49
C GLU A 141 -2.55 12.91 13.56
N ASN A 142 -3.74 12.45 13.16
CA ASN A 142 -4.85 12.15 14.08
C ASN A 142 -4.88 10.72 14.66
N ARG A 143 -4.04 9.81 14.17
CA ARG A 143 -2.98 9.24 15.03
C ARG A 143 -3.27 8.89 16.51
N PRO A 144 -4.17 7.97 16.93
CA PRO A 144 -4.26 7.63 18.36
C PRO A 144 -2.96 6.97 18.86
N SER A 145 -2.66 7.12 20.16
CA SER A 145 -1.38 6.74 20.76
C SER A 145 -1.11 5.23 20.69
N GLN A 146 -2.15 4.41 20.85
CA GLN A 146 -2.09 2.94 20.80
C GLN A 146 -1.54 2.43 19.48
N MET A 147 -1.66 3.24 18.45
CA MET A 147 -1.25 2.84 17.14
C MET A 147 0.10 3.45 16.72
N LYS A 148 0.68 4.36 17.51
CA LYS A 148 2.05 4.86 17.31
C LYS A 148 3.06 3.78 17.70
N PRO A 149 4.28 3.79 17.13
CA PRO A 149 5.32 2.84 17.55
C PRO A 149 5.62 3.03 19.04
N ILE A 150 5.78 1.91 19.76
CA ILE A 150 6.26 1.89 21.14
C ILE A 150 7.74 2.25 21.17
N PHE A 151 8.50 1.71 20.21
CA PHE A 151 9.94 1.81 20.19
C PHE A 151 10.47 1.81 18.77
N THR A 152 11.45 2.68 18.52
CA THR A 152 12.16 2.80 17.24
C THR A 152 13.65 2.80 17.50
N ILE A 153 14.37 1.83 16.94
CA ILE A 153 15.84 1.79 16.92
C ILE A 153 16.30 2.14 15.51
N ALA A 154 17.11 3.19 15.39
CA ALA A 154 17.75 3.53 14.13
C ALA A 154 18.76 2.45 13.72
N THR A 155 18.95 2.27 12.41
CA THR A 155 20.03 1.44 11.86
C THR A 155 21.37 1.95 12.35
N THR A 156 22.14 1.12 13.08
CA THR A 156 23.51 1.47 13.50
C THR A 156 24.49 0.71 12.62
N SER A 157 25.35 1.45 11.92
CA SER A 157 26.38 0.89 11.03
C SER A 157 27.49 0.13 11.78
N ASP A 158 27.55 0.23 13.11
CA ASP A 158 28.63 -0.32 13.96
C ASP A 158 28.29 -1.62 14.67
N SER A 159 27.02 -2.06 14.65
CA SER A 159 26.66 -3.35 15.23
C SER A 159 26.86 -4.42 14.17
N GLY A 160 27.67 -5.45 14.43
CA GLY A 160 27.92 -6.58 13.51
C GLY A 160 26.69 -7.42 13.12
N ARG A 161 25.47 -6.88 13.33
CA ARG A 161 24.22 -7.34 12.75
C ARG A 161 23.94 -6.47 11.53
N ASN A 162 23.98 -7.10 10.36
CA ASN A 162 23.67 -6.48 9.08
C ASN A 162 22.15 -6.19 8.97
N GLN A 163 21.62 -5.27 9.79
CA GLN A 163 20.21 -4.88 9.79
C GLN A 163 20.00 -3.65 8.90
N PRO A 164 19.47 -3.82 7.67
CA PRO A 164 19.33 -2.73 6.71
C PRO A 164 18.17 -1.78 7.03
N PHE A 165 17.22 -2.22 7.86
CA PHE A 165 16.03 -1.47 8.22
C PHE A 165 16.03 -1.12 9.72
N PRO A 166 15.44 0.03 10.11
CA PRO A 166 15.26 0.35 11.52
C PRO A 166 14.37 -0.71 12.20
N THR A 167 14.56 -0.94 13.48
CA THR A 167 13.63 -1.78 14.26
C THR A 167 12.48 -0.90 14.75
N VAL A 168 11.24 -1.22 14.37
CA VAL A 168 10.04 -0.46 14.76
C VAL A 168 9.01 -1.41 15.38
N LEU A 169 8.75 -1.26 16.67
CA LEU A 169 7.84 -2.14 17.42
C LEU A 169 6.52 -1.46 17.74
N TYR A 170 5.41 -2.16 17.49
CA TYR A 170 4.06 -1.72 17.82
C TYR A 170 3.47 -2.58 18.93
N GLY A 171 2.62 -1.98 19.77
CA GLY A 171 1.97 -2.69 20.89
C GLY A 171 0.80 -3.57 20.49
N ASN A 172 0.11 -3.21 19.40
CA ASN A 172 -1.13 -3.83 18.98
C ASN A 172 -0.99 -4.33 17.53
N GLY A 173 -1.54 -5.52 17.24
CA GLY A 173 -1.58 -6.07 15.88
C GLY A 173 -2.29 -5.12 14.91
N ASP A 174 -3.44 -4.56 15.30
CA ASP A 174 -4.18 -3.59 14.46
C ASP A 174 -3.37 -2.33 14.12
N ALA A 175 -2.34 -2.04 14.93
CA ALA A 175 -1.43 -0.94 14.67
C ALA A 175 -0.34 -1.23 13.63
N SER A 176 -0.02 -2.49 13.33
CA SER A 176 1.09 -2.86 12.44
C SER A 176 0.65 -3.29 11.04
N GLY A 177 -0.59 -3.75 10.87
CA GLY A 177 -0.99 -4.53 9.69
C GLY A 177 -1.31 -3.76 8.42
N PHE A 178 -1.68 -2.49 8.52
CA PHE A 178 -2.04 -1.67 7.35
C PHE A 178 -1.77 -0.18 7.57
N ARG A 179 -0.77 0.13 8.40
CA ARG A 179 -0.69 1.44 9.05
C ARG A 179 0.32 2.40 8.48
N GLU A 180 1.03 1.98 7.46
CA GLU A 180 1.71 2.92 6.60
C GLU A 180 1.12 2.78 5.23
N PRO A 181 0.36 3.79 4.79
CA PRO A 181 -0.23 3.69 3.49
C PRO A 181 0.89 3.53 2.48
N ALA A 182 0.67 2.65 1.51
CA ALA A 182 1.40 2.66 0.26
C ALA A 182 1.19 3.98 -0.55
N LEU A 183 0.48 4.96 0.01
CA LEU A 183 0.28 6.33 -0.50
C LEU A 183 1.53 7.00 -1.12
N PRO A 184 2.73 6.90 -0.54
CA PRO A 184 3.93 7.53 -1.10
C PRO A 184 4.56 6.78 -2.26
N TYR A 185 4.19 5.51 -2.50
CA TYR A 185 4.65 4.77 -3.69
C TYR A 185 3.95 5.22 -4.96
N VAL A 186 2.85 5.95 -4.79
CA VAL A 186 2.12 6.46 -5.91
C VAL A 186 2.81 7.72 -6.40
N ARG A 187 3.37 7.57 -7.60
CA ARG A 187 4.05 8.61 -8.36
C ARG A 187 3.20 9.90 -8.33
N PRO A 188 3.67 10.98 -7.68
CA PRO A 188 3.05 12.29 -7.86
C PRO A 188 3.13 12.67 -9.34
N PRO A 189 2.22 13.52 -9.83
CA PRO A 189 2.20 13.90 -11.24
C PRO A 189 3.49 14.64 -11.58
N VAL A 190 4.38 13.95 -12.28
CA VAL A 190 5.48 14.60 -12.99
C VAL A 190 5.20 14.51 -14.49
N ALA A 191 4.00 14.91 -14.88
CA ALA A 191 3.74 15.34 -16.24
C ALA A 191 3.54 16.85 -16.17
N SER A 192 4.52 17.61 -16.70
CA SER A 192 4.41 19.03 -17.15
C SER A 192 5.22 20.14 -16.46
N ALA A 193 6.19 19.87 -15.58
CA ALA A 193 7.08 20.93 -15.08
C ALA A 193 8.49 20.85 -15.70
N LYS A 194 8.69 21.44 -16.88
CA LYS A 194 10.00 21.64 -17.52
C LYS A 194 10.80 22.78 -16.84
N THR A 195 10.93 22.77 -15.52
CA THR A 195 11.67 23.79 -14.77
C THR A 195 12.73 23.17 -13.87
N LYS A 196 13.79 23.93 -13.58
CA LYS A 196 14.94 23.50 -12.75
C LYS A 196 14.53 23.05 -11.34
N ASP A 197 13.39 23.51 -10.84
CA ASP A 197 12.77 23.09 -9.57
C ASP A 197 12.20 21.66 -9.60
N SER A 198 11.95 21.11 -10.80
CA SER A 198 11.42 19.75 -10.98
C SER A 198 12.39 18.69 -10.47
N ARG A 199 13.70 18.87 -10.61
CA ARG A 199 14.69 17.87 -10.19
C ARG A 199 14.79 17.75 -8.67
N ALA A 200 14.88 18.87 -7.95
CA ALA A 200 14.92 18.86 -6.50
C ALA A 200 13.61 18.31 -5.91
N PHE A 201 12.48 18.62 -6.55
CA PHE A 201 11.18 18.06 -6.20
C PHE A 201 11.11 16.55 -6.46
N GLN A 202 11.56 16.08 -7.63
CA GLN A 202 11.68 14.66 -7.96
C GLN A 202 12.58 13.92 -6.97
N GLU A 203 13.73 14.49 -6.61
CA GLU A 203 14.64 13.92 -5.61
C GLU A 203 14.00 13.86 -4.22
N ALA A 204 13.22 14.87 -3.82
CA ALA A 204 12.47 14.87 -2.56
C ALA A 204 11.39 13.77 -2.54
N ILE A 205 10.67 13.60 -3.65
CA ILE A 205 9.69 12.52 -3.83
C ILE A 205 10.37 11.16 -3.74
N GLN A 206 11.48 10.95 -4.45
CA GLN A 206 12.21 9.68 -4.43
C GLN A 206 12.72 9.35 -3.02
N LYS A 207 13.24 10.35 -2.29
CA LYS A 207 13.65 10.20 -0.89
C LYS A 207 12.45 9.83 0.00
N SER A 208 11.29 10.44 -0.22
CA SER A 208 10.06 10.10 0.49
C SER A 208 9.63 8.66 0.19
N VAL A 209 9.49 8.28 -1.09
CA VAL A 209 9.15 6.92 -1.52
C VAL A 209 10.05 5.88 -0.85
N LEU A 210 11.36 6.08 -0.94
CA LEU A 210 12.34 5.16 -0.35
C LEU A 210 12.25 5.13 1.18
N TRP A 211 12.01 6.28 1.83
CA TRP A 211 11.81 6.33 3.28
C TRP A 211 10.62 5.47 3.69
N HIS A 212 9.47 5.66 3.04
CA HIS A 212 8.27 4.88 3.32
C HIS A 212 8.46 3.40 2.99
N ALA A 213 9.21 3.09 1.94
CA ALA A 213 9.50 1.71 1.61
C ALA A 213 10.32 1.00 2.66
N ARG A 214 11.32 1.68 3.19
CA ARG A 214 12.11 1.17 4.31
C ARG A 214 11.26 1.00 5.56
N GLN A 215 10.28 1.88 5.80
CA GLN A 215 9.37 1.70 6.92
C GLN A 215 8.46 0.47 6.75
N ILE A 216 7.90 0.21 5.56
CA ILE A 216 7.11 -1.01 5.31
C ILE A 216 7.93 -2.27 5.59
N CYS A 217 9.17 -2.30 5.10
CA CYS A 217 10.08 -3.41 5.36
C CYS A 217 10.43 -3.53 6.86
N ALA A 218 10.75 -2.40 7.51
CA ALA A 218 11.06 -2.32 8.93
C ALA A 218 9.93 -2.87 9.81
N ILE A 219 8.70 -2.43 9.56
CA ILE A 219 7.50 -2.86 10.30
C ILE A 219 7.27 -4.35 10.10
N SER A 220 7.34 -4.82 8.86
CA SER A 220 7.11 -6.23 8.53
C SER A 220 8.16 -7.16 9.16
N ALA A 221 9.43 -6.74 9.18
CA ALA A 221 10.52 -7.50 9.78
C ALA A 221 10.50 -7.47 11.32
N SER A 222 10.10 -6.34 11.92
CA SER A 222 10.16 -6.12 13.37
C SER A 222 8.97 -6.70 14.14
N ASN A 223 7.81 -6.86 13.48
CA ASN A 223 6.57 -7.28 14.13
C ASN A 223 6.15 -8.68 13.66
N ALA A 224 5.70 -9.53 14.58
CA ALA A 224 5.38 -10.95 14.30
C ALA A 224 3.87 -11.26 14.30
N HIS A 225 3.01 -10.26 14.14
CA HIS A 225 1.57 -10.46 14.13
C HIS A 225 1.10 -11.00 12.77
N HIS A 226 0.56 -12.23 12.76
CA HIS A 226 0.20 -12.93 11.52
C HIS A 226 -0.87 -12.21 10.68
N GLY A 227 -1.85 -11.58 11.35
CA GLY A 227 -2.86 -10.76 10.67
C GLY A 227 -2.25 -9.54 9.97
N CYS A 228 -1.13 -9.03 10.47
CA CYS A 228 -0.43 -7.91 9.85
C CYS A 228 0.30 -8.35 8.60
N TRP A 229 1.04 -9.45 8.71
CA TRP A 229 1.78 -10.00 7.59
C TRP A 229 0.90 -10.33 6.40
N THR A 230 -0.29 -10.89 6.63
CA THR A 230 -1.25 -11.19 5.57
C THR A 230 -1.58 -9.95 4.73
N ASN A 231 -1.71 -8.80 5.37
CA ASN A 231 -2.03 -7.54 4.69
C ASN A 231 -0.77 -6.78 4.20
N ALA A 232 0.41 -7.13 4.70
CA ALA A 232 1.68 -6.51 4.34
C ALA A 232 2.40 -7.18 3.16
N LEU A 233 1.99 -8.39 2.73
CA LEU A 233 2.62 -9.11 1.62
C LEU A 233 2.73 -8.27 0.35
N GLN A 234 1.65 -7.62 -0.05
CA GLN A 234 1.62 -6.81 -1.26
C GLN A 234 2.45 -5.52 -1.12
N PRO A 235 2.27 -4.71 -0.06
CA PRO A 235 3.13 -3.57 0.19
C PRO A 235 4.62 -3.92 0.29
N LEU A 236 4.98 -5.06 0.88
CA LEU A 236 6.37 -5.52 1.01
C LEU A 236 6.99 -5.87 -0.35
N TRP A 237 6.22 -6.51 -1.24
CA TRP A 237 6.67 -6.76 -2.61
C TRP A 237 6.85 -5.47 -3.41
N ILE A 238 5.92 -4.50 -3.28
CA ILE A 238 6.07 -3.17 -3.91
C ILE A 238 7.30 -2.43 -3.34
N ALA A 239 7.52 -2.52 -2.02
CA ALA A 239 8.70 -1.98 -1.35
C ALA A 239 10.00 -2.53 -1.92
N GLY A 240 10.05 -3.84 -2.21
CA GLY A 240 11.22 -4.47 -2.79
C GLY A 240 11.61 -3.91 -4.15
N LYS A 241 10.64 -3.50 -4.98
CA LYS A 241 10.90 -2.92 -6.31
C LYS A 241 11.55 -1.54 -6.27
N VAL A 242 11.56 -0.86 -5.12
CA VAL A 242 12.25 0.43 -4.95
C VAL A 242 13.58 0.31 -4.19
N MET A 243 13.92 -0.87 -3.68
CA MET A 243 15.19 -1.10 -2.99
C MET A 243 16.31 -1.38 -3.98
N SER A 244 17.51 -0.91 -3.66
CA SER A 244 18.69 -1.09 -4.52
C SER A 244 19.85 -1.81 -3.84
N HIS A 245 19.88 -1.89 -2.50
CA HIS A 245 21.01 -2.47 -1.79
C HIS A 245 20.78 -3.96 -1.48
N HIS A 246 21.77 -4.81 -1.74
CA HIS A 246 21.65 -6.26 -1.55
C HIS A 246 21.26 -6.66 -0.12
N SER A 247 21.73 -5.95 0.91
CA SER A 247 21.29 -6.24 2.29
C SER A 247 19.79 -5.98 2.49
N GLU A 248 19.22 -4.94 1.86
CA GLU A 248 17.77 -4.67 1.88
C GLU A 248 17.02 -5.79 1.17
N HIS A 249 17.52 -6.24 0.02
CA HIS A 249 16.97 -7.37 -0.74
C HIS A 249 16.94 -8.65 0.10
N THR A 250 18.06 -9.02 0.71
CA THR A 250 18.17 -10.20 1.59
C THR A 250 17.19 -10.12 2.75
N ALA A 251 17.09 -8.97 3.43
CA ALA A 251 16.16 -8.81 4.55
C ALA A 251 14.68 -8.89 4.12
N ILE A 252 14.33 -8.42 2.92
CA ILE A 252 12.99 -8.57 2.35
C ILE A 252 12.69 -10.06 2.06
N VAL A 253 13.62 -10.77 1.43
CA VAL A 253 13.48 -12.20 1.14
C VAL A 253 13.33 -13.01 2.43
N GLU A 254 14.17 -12.76 3.43
CA GLU A 254 14.07 -13.39 4.75
C GLU A 254 12.70 -13.14 5.40
N THR A 255 12.19 -11.91 5.28
CA THR A 255 10.88 -11.53 5.81
C THR A 255 9.76 -12.28 5.08
N LEU A 256 9.78 -12.33 3.74
CA LEU A 256 8.78 -13.06 2.95
C LEU A 256 8.78 -14.56 3.27
N VAL A 257 9.96 -15.19 3.28
CA VAL A 257 10.13 -16.61 3.63
C VAL A 257 9.64 -16.90 5.05
N ARG A 258 9.92 -16.00 5.99
CA ARG A 258 9.40 -16.10 7.36
C ARG A 258 7.86 -16.04 7.38
N ILE A 259 7.26 -15.12 6.64
CA ILE A 259 5.80 -15.00 6.56
C ILE A 259 5.19 -16.30 6.01
N GLU A 260 5.73 -16.83 4.92
CA GLU A 260 5.25 -18.09 4.34
C GLU A 260 5.36 -19.27 5.31
N ARG A 261 6.52 -19.41 5.98
CA ARG A 261 6.74 -20.45 6.97
C ARG A 261 5.76 -20.39 8.15
N GLU A 262 5.46 -19.19 8.64
CA GLU A 262 4.63 -19.01 9.84
C GLU A 262 3.13 -18.92 9.56
N THR A 263 2.73 -18.46 8.38
CA THR A 263 1.32 -18.20 8.05
C THR A 263 0.76 -19.12 6.96
N GLY A 264 1.63 -19.81 6.22
CA GLY A 264 1.27 -20.66 5.08
C GLY A 264 0.90 -19.88 3.81
N TRP A 265 0.99 -18.55 3.81
CA TRP A 265 0.75 -17.75 2.61
C TRP A 265 1.90 -17.92 1.62
N ALA A 266 1.60 -18.31 0.38
CA ALA A 266 2.61 -18.48 -0.66
C ALA A 266 3.26 -17.13 -1.03
N THR A 267 4.57 -17.04 -0.79
CA THR A 267 5.42 -15.88 -1.09
C THR A 267 6.56 -16.20 -2.05
N ALA A 268 6.86 -17.48 -2.30
CA ALA A 268 7.93 -17.92 -3.21
C ALA A 268 7.92 -17.19 -4.56
N TRP A 269 6.77 -17.09 -5.22
CA TRP A 269 6.66 -16.38 -6.49
C TRP A 269 6.97 -14.87 -6.39
N ARG A 270 6.68 -14.23 -5.24
CA ARG A 270 7.03 -12.82 -4.99
C ARG A 270 8.53 -12.67 -4.81
N VAL A 271 9.18 -13.64 -4.17
CA VAL A 271 10.64 -13.68 -4.02
C VAL A 271 11.30 -13.87 -5.38
N GLU A 272 10.83 -14.81 -6.19
CA GLU A 272 11.33 -15.04 -7.56
C GLU A 272 11.17 -13.78 -8.43
N ASP A 273 9.96 -13.18 -8.48
CA ASP A 273 9.71 -11.95 -9.24
C ASP A 273 10.59 -10.77 -8.79
N LEU A 274 10.88 -10.67 -7.48
CA LEU A 274 11.79 -9.64 -6.97
C LEU A 274 13.24 -9.89 -7.38
N LYS A 275 13.72 -11.14 -7.29
CA LYS A 275 15.07 -11.50 -7.75
C LYS A 275 15.24 -11.25 -9.25
N ASP A 276 14.23 -11.59 -10.04
CA ASP A 276 14.20 -11.32 -11.49
C ASP A 276 14.29 -9.81 -11.73
N PHE A 277 13.51 -9.03 -10.96
CA PHE A 277 13.50 -7.58 -11.05
C PHE A 277 14.84 -6.93 -10.65
N TRP A 278 15.53 -7.48 -9.64
CA TRP A 278 16.83 -6.98 -9.19
C TRP A 278 18.00 -7.39 -10.11
N GLY A 279 17.81 -8.43 -10.94
CA GLY A 279 18.85 -8.99 -11.80
C GLY A 279 19.81 -9.93 -11.06
N ASP A 280 19.38 -10.52 -9.94
CA ASP A 280 20.23 -11.35 -9.07
C ASP A 280 20.55 -12.74 -9.65
N TYR A 281 20.00 -13.11 -10.81
CA TYR A 281 20.25 -14.41 -11.46
C TYR A 281 21.62 -14.52 -12.14
N ASP A 282 22.33 -13.40 -12.37
CA ASP A 282 23.59 -13.42 -13.13
C ASP A 282 24.85 -13.66 -12.27
N ASN A 283 24.75 -13.64 -10.92
CA ASN A 283 25.92 -13.77 -10.04
C ASN A 283 26.22 -15.20 -9.57
N ASP A 284 25.24 -16.10 -9.60
CA ASP A 284 25.47 -17.50 -9.18
C ASP A 284 26.18 -18.30 -10.29
N ASP A 285 25.94 -17.99 -11.57
CA ASP A 285 26.61 -18.64 -12.71
C ASP A 285 28.06 -18.14 -12.92
N GLU A 286 28.37 -16.89 -12.57
CA GLU A 286 29.74 -16.35 -12.65
C GLU A 286 30.64 -16.91 -11.53
N ALA A 287 30.08 -17.17 -10.35
CA ALA A 287 30.80 -17.77 -9.23
C ALA A 287 31.19 -19.23 -9.49
N ASP A 288 30.32 -20.00 -10.15
CA ASP A 288 30.61 -21.38 -10.55
C ASP A 288 31.56 -21.46 -11.76
N MET A 289 31.43 -20.56 -12.74
CA MET A 289 32.39 -20.43 -13.87
C MET A 289 33.79 -20.00 -13.41
N ALA A 290 33.89 -19.15 -12.39
CA ALA A 290 35.17 -18.72 -11.82
C ALA A 290 35.85 -19.83 -11.00
N MET A 291 35.09 -20.73 -10.38
CA MET A 291 35.64 -21.90 -9.68
C MET A 291 36.10 -23.01 -10.64
N ASP A 292 35.46 -23.18 -11.80
CA ASP A 292 35.89 -24.17 -12.80
C ASP A 292 37.08 -23.70 -13.64
N CYS A 293 37.29 -22.39 -13.82
CA CYS A 293 38.52 -21.87 -14.43
C CYS A 293 39.76 -21.91 -13.52
N ALA A 294 39.57 -22.20 -12.22
CA ALA A 294 40.64 -22.26 -11.22
C ALA A 294 41.08 -23.70 -10.87
N ARG A 295 40.60 -24.72 -11.60
CA ARG A 295 40.99 -26.13 -11.44
C ARG A 295 41.91 -26.62 -12.56
#